data_AF-A0A8T1PE99-F1
#
_entry.id   AF-A0A8T1PE99-F1
#
_cell.length_a   1.000
_cell.length_b   1.000
_cell.length_c   1.000
_cell.angle_alpha   90.00
_cell.angle_beta   90.00
_cell.angle_gamma   90.00
#
_symmetry.space_group_name_H-M   'P 1'
#
loop_
_entity.id
_entity.type
_entity.pdbx_description
1 polymer ?
#
loop_
_entity_poly.entity_id
_entity_poly.type
_entity_poly.pdbx_seq_one_letter_code
_entity_poly.pdbx_strand_id
1 'polypeptide(L)' 'MGYIVVISLPVILFILIVALAFYLLGRAQGRSQAARIPHYGPPAPPLHAPSPPQDKSAQV' A
#
# COMPACT_ATOMS: atom_id res chain seq x y z
N MET A 1 14.98 29.92 -34.03
CA MET A 1 14.16 28.75 -33.65
C MET A 1 14.67 28.00 -32.40
N GLY A 2 15.96 28.04 -32.03
CA GLY A 2 16.48 27.27 -30.87
C GLY A 2 16.01 27.70 -29.48
N TYR A 3 15.65 28.97 -29.28
CA TYR A 3 15.22 29.50 -27.97
C TYR A 3 13.94 28.83 -27.45
N ILE A 4 13.05 28.45 -28.36
CA ILE A 4 11.82 27.71 -28.04
C ILE A 4 12.18 26.36 -27.41
N VAL A 5 13.17 25.64 -27.94
CA VAL A 5 13.61 24.35 -27.40
C VAL A 5 14.23 24.51 -26.02
N VAL A 6 15.03 25.56 -25.81
CA VAL A 6 15.69 25.84 -24.52
C VAL A 6 14.68 26.12 -23.40
N ILE A 7 13.55 26.75 -23.71
CA ILE A 7 12.48 27.00 -22.73
C ILE A 7 11.55 25.79 -22.62
N SER A 8 11.22 25.15 -23.74
CA SER A 8 10.26 24.04 -23.76
C SER A 8 10.80 22.82 -23.03
N LEU A 9 12.08 22.51 -23.20
CA LEU A 9 12.70 21.33 -22.60
C LEU A 9 12.61 21.31 -21.06
N PRO A 10 13.00 22.37 -20.31
CA PRO A 10 12.84 22.40 -18.86
C PRO A 10 11.37 22.43 -18.42
N VAL A 11 10.49 23.09 -19.18
CA VAL A 11 9.05 23.14 -18.87
C VAL A 11 8.42 21.74 -19.01
N ILE A 12 8.70 21.04 -20.11
CA ILE A 12 8.23 19.66 -20.33
C ILE A 12 8.77 18.74 -19.24
N LEU A 13 10.07 18.85 -18.92
CA LEU A 13 10.68 18.04 -17.88
C LEU A 13 10.03 18.30 -16.50
N PHE A 14 9.75 19.56 -16.18
CA PHE A 14 9.05 19.94 -14.95
C PHE A 14 7.64 19.32 -14.91
N ILE A 15 6.88 19.39 -15.99
CA ILE A 15 5.54 18.78 -16.08
C ILE A 15 5.63 17.26 -15.88
N LEU A 16 6.62 16.58 -16.47
CA LEU A 16 6.82 15.13 -16.29
C LEU A 16 7.15 14.77 -14.84
N ILE A 17 8.00 15.54 -14.17
CA ILE A 17 8.34 15.33 -12.75
C ILE A 17 7.10 15.51 -11.88
N VAL A 18 6.33 16.58 -12.12
CA VAL A 18 5.09 16.86 -11.39
C VAL A 18 4.07 15.74 -11.60
N ALA A 19 3.87 15.31 -12.85
CA ALA A 19 2.98 14.20 -13.18
C ALA A 19 3.42 12.90 -12.49
N LEU A 20 4.72 12.60 -12.47
CA LEU A 20 5.27 11.43 -11.79
C LEU A 20 5.08 11.51 -10.27
N ALA A 21 5.30 12.67 -9.66
CA ALA A 21 5.09 12.88 -8.23
C ALA A 21 3.62 12.64 -7.84
N PHE A 22 2.67 13.20 -8.61
CA PHE A 22 1.25 12.97 -8.38
C PHE A 22 0.84 11.51 -8.65
N TYR A 23 1.40 10.88 -9.69
CA TYR A 23 1.18 9.46 -9.96
C TYR A 23 1.64 8.58 -8.79
N LEU A 24 2.84 8.82 -8.26
CA LEU A 24 3.37 8.08 -7.12
C LEU A 24 2.59 8.34 -5.84
N LEU A 25 2.17 9.59 -5.60
CA LEU A 25 1.34 9.94 -4.45
C LEU A 25 -0.03 9.25 -4.52
N GLY A 26 -0.71 9.31 -5.67
CA GLY A 26 -1.97 8.59 -5.90
C GLY A 26 -1.81 7.08 -5.78
N ARG A 27 -0.70 6.52 -6.29
CA ARG A 27 -0.37 5.09 -6.15
C ARG A 27 -0.15 4.70 -4.69
N ALA A 28 0.54 5.52 -3.90
CA ALA A 28 0.74 5.29 -2.48
C ALA A 28 -0.58 5.33 -1.72
N GLN A 29 -1.43 6.32 -1.99
CA GLN A 29 -2.76 6.42 -1.40
C GLN A 29 -3.67 5.26 -1.79
N GLY A 30 -3.63 4.80 -3.04
CA GLY A 30 -4.39 3.63 -3.49
C GLY A 30 -4.01 2.36 -2.72
N ARG A 31 -2.71 2.15 -2.44
CA ARG A 31 -2.26 1.04 -1.60
C ARG A 31 -2.65 1.21 -0.13
N SER A 32 -2.60 2.43 0.41
CA SER A 32 -3.04 2.70 1.78
C SER A 32 -4.55 2.49 1.94
N GLN A 33 -5.36 2.86 0.95
CA GLN A 33 -6.79 2.59 0.91
C GLN A 33 -7.07 1.09 0.76
N ALA A 34 -6.35 0.38 -0.11
CA ALA A 34 -6.45 -1.08 -0.26
C ALA A 34 -6.05 -1.83 1.04
N ALA A 35 -5.03 -1.36 1.75
CA ALA A 35 -4.65 -1.88 3.06
C ALA A 35 -5.65 -1.51 4.16
N ARG A 36 -6.40 -0.42 4.00
CA ARG A 36 -7.50 0.02 4.88
C ARG A 36 -8.87 -0.52 4.48
N ILE A 37 -8.97 -1.40 3.48
CA ILE A 37 -10.23 -2.10 3.20
C ILE A 37 -10.63 -2.78 4.52
N PRO A 38 -11.74 -2.36 5.15
CA PRO A 38 -12.23 -3.05 6.33
C PRO A 38 -12.46 -4.48 5.89
N HIS A 39 -11.87 -5.44 6.58
CA HIS A 39 -12.09 -6.86 6.31
C HIS A 39 -13.61 -7.11 6.36
N TYR A 40 -14.24 -7.13 5.18
CA TYR A 40 -15.65 -7.43 4.98
C TYR A 40 -15.85 -8.96 4.94
N GLY A 41 -15.13 -9.64 5.84
CA GLY A 41 -15.32 -11.04 6.16
C GLY A 41 -15.90 -11.12 7.57
N PRO A 42 -16.48 -12.27 7.97
CA PRO A 42 -16.82 -12.50 9.36
C PRO A 42 -15.59 -12.16 10.22
N PRO A 43 -15.76 -11.50 11.39
CA PRO A 43 -14.64 -11.14 12.25
C PRO A 43 -13.76 -12.37 12.43
N ALA A 44 -12.47 -12.23 12.07
CA ALA A 44 -11.53 -13.33 12.16
C ALA A 44 -11.67 -13.93 13.57
N PRO A 45 -11.94 -15.25 13.70
CA PRO A 45 -12.08 -15.87 15.00
C PRO A 45 -10.84 -15.50 15.83
N PRO A 46 -11.03 -15.11 17.10
CA PRO A 46 -9.94 -14.61 17.92
C PRO A 46 -8.77 -15.58 17.80
N LEU A 47 -7.60 -15.06 17.43
CA LEU A 47 -6.36 -15.83 17.42
C LEU A 47 -6.24 -16.44 18.81
N HIS A 48 -6.55 -17.73 18.91
CA HIS A 48 -6.38 -18.49 20.13
C HIS A 48 -4.89 -18.36 20.44
N ALA A 49 -4.57 -17.61 21.49
CA ALA A 49 -3.25 -17.61 22.07
C ALA A 49 -2.87 -19.10 22.26
N PRO A 50 -1.63 -19.51 21.94
CA PRO A 50 -1.23 -20.90 22.05
C PRO A 50 -1.56 -21.39 23.46
N SER A 51 -2.51 -22.32 23.57
CA SER A 51 -2.88 -22.91 24.84
C SER A 51 -1.69 -23.69 25.39
N PRO A 52 -1.40 -23.59 26.71
CA PRO A 52 -0.31 -24.33 27.33
C PRO A 52 -0.54 -25.86 27.21
N PRO A 53 0.53 -26.66 27.24
CA PRO A 53 0.48 -28.08 26.86
C PRO A 53 -0.43 -28.86 27.80
N GLN A 54 -1.48 -29.47 27.27
CA GLN A 54 -2.37 -30.38 27.99
C GLN A 54 -1.74 -31.79 27.97
N ASP A 55 -0.98 -32.11 29.01
CA ASP A 55 -0.73 -33.49 29.42
C ASP A 55 -2.06 -34.12 29.86
N LYS A 56 -2.58 -35.07 29.08
CA LYS A 56 -3.57 -36.03 29.59
C LYS A 56 -3.42 -37.40 28.94
N SER A 57 -2.29 -38.03 29.23
CA SER A 57 -2.17 -39.48 29.37
C SER A 57 -2.99 -39.95 30.59
N ALA A 58 -4.30 -40.11 30.43
CA ALA A 58 -5.13 -40.83 31.41
C ALA A 58 -6.49 -41.21 30.83
N GLN A 59 -6.53 -42.28 30.03
CA GLN A 59 -7.67 -43.20 30.09
C GLN A 59 -7.24 -44.59 29.59
N VAL A 60 -7.00 -45.49 30.55
CA VAL A 60 -7.01 -46.96 30.43
C VAL A 60 -8.34 -47.43 30.99
#